data_AF-A0A4V1THQ5-F1
#
_entry.id   AF-A0A4V1THQ5-F1
#
_cell.length_a   1.000
_cell.length_b   1.000
_cell.length_c   1.000
_cell.angle_alpha   90.00
_cell.angle_beta   90.00
_cell.angle_gamma   90.00
#
_symmetry.space_group_name_H-M   'P 1'
#
loop_
_entity.id
_entity.type
_entity.pdbx_description
1 polymer ?
#
loop_
_entity_poly.entity_id
_entity_poly.type
_entity_poly.pdbx_seq_one_letter_code
_entity_poly.pdbx_strand_id
1 'polypeptide(L)'
;QGGTAGGGTCAPGGDRTEEHFGTEQELKELVDKAHARGIKVLFDYAMVHVFEESPLYTQHRADGWFTPKYAVDDDGFYIDRDSGQLLLDGAQKPIAAADYPAPDPAAPAGQDTGLPAGADASRLLECLCSSDTLCNWDGIQDPDDGRKLEGIGQRCWFQGYLPHLDYRNPQALDYSLDAAVRLATEMGADGYRLDAVKHIDEAWYKGARARMQAEFPDRRFYLVGETYDFGSRDNLKRFIGDDKLDGQFDFPLRAQLARAVLKRGSAMVDLARFVQTNDGYYGCNAVMSPFIGNHDIGRAIHVAEDTPLWDEYSDSKARAWLDRPSQPTTASPYERRPART
;
A
#
# COMPACT_ATOMS: atom_id res chain seq x y z
N GLN A 1 2.07 -9.03 15.86
CA GLN A 1 0.92 -9.83 16.36
C GLN A 1 1.51 -11.10 16.98
N GLY A 2 1.45 -11.33 18.28
CA GLY A 2 0.93 -10.49 19.35
C GLY A 2 1.18 -11.14 20.73
N GLY A 3 1.11 -10.33 21.78
CA GLY A 3 1.17 -10.77 23.17
C GLY A 3 0.61 -9.73 24.13
N THR A 4 -0.28 -10.18 25.03
CA THR A 4 -0.89 -9.40 26.09
C THR A 4 0.08 -9.23 27.27
N ALA A 5 0.34 -7.99 27.71
CA ALA A 5 0.77 -7.71 29.08
C ALA A 5 0.35 -6.29 29.50
N GLY A 6 -0.32 -6.22 30.64
CA GLY A 6 -0.88 -5.00 31.21
C GLY A 6 0.09 -4.18 32.05
N GLY A 7 -0.33 -2.94 32.30
CA GLY A 7 0.13 -2.11 33.41
C GLY A 7 1.14 -1.03 33.04
N GLY A 8 0.64 0.16 32.72
CA GLY A 8 1.39 1.41 32.89
C GLY A 8 1.47 2.31 31.67
N THR A 9 0.62 3.34 31.65
CA THR A 9 0.65 4.58 30.84
C THR A 9 0.26 4.50 29.36
N CYS A 10 -0.56 5.49 28.96
CA CYS A 10 -1.46 5.52 27.82
C CYS A 10 -0.80 6.05 26.53
N ALA A 11 -0.75 5.23 25.49
CA ALA A 11 -0.92 5.63 24.08
C ALA A 11 -1.36 4.40 23.25
N PRO A 12 -2.29 4.50 22.29
CA PRO A 12 -2.92 3.34 21.68
C PRO A 12 -2.13 2.82 20.46
N GLY A 13 -1.77 1.54 20.48
CA GLY A 13 -1.88 0.64 19.32
C GLY A 13 -0.83 0.64 18.20
N GLY A 14 0.09 1.60 18.11
CA GLY A 14 1.16 1.61 17.07
C GLY A 14 2.59 1.77 17.60
N ASP A 15 2.74 2.07 18.90
CA ASP A 15 3.99 2.60 19.47
C ASP A 15 4.79 1.56 20.24
N ARG A 16 4.80 0.30 19.79
CA ARG A 16 5.64 -0.73 20.42
C ARG A 16 6.13 -1.72 19.39
N THR A 17 7.40 -2.09 19.52
CA THR A 17 7.94 -3.26 18.83
C THR A 17 7.14 -4.51 19.19
N GLU A 18 6.90 -5.37 18.20
CA GLU A 18 6.34 -6.69 18.48
C GLU A 18 7.32 -7.48 19.36
N GLU A 19 6.81 -8.07 20.44
CA GLU A 19 7.63 -8.65 21.52
C GLU A 19 8.63 -9.71 21.04
N HIS A 20 8.28 -10.43 19.96
CA HIS A 20 9.16 -11.44 19.34
C HIS A 20 10.37 -10.84 18.62
N PHE A 21 10.36 -9.55 18.30
CA PHE A 21 11.48 -8.82 17.71
C PHE A 21 12.32 -8.05 18.75
N GLY A 22 11.87 -7.97 20.00
CA GLY A 22 12.54 -7.26 21.08
C GLY A 22 11.80 -5.99 21.51
N THR A 23 12.52 -5.13 22.21
CA THR A 23 12.05 -3.86 22.79
C THR A 23 12.37 -2.66 21.89
N GLU A 24 11.71 -1.53 22.13
CA GLU A 24 12.02 -0.28 21.45
C GLU A 24 13.46 0.18 21.69
N GLN A 25 13.99 -0.09 22.88
CA GLN A 25 15.40 0.19 23.20
C GLN A 25 16.34 -0.64 22.32
N GLU A 26 16.02 -1.92 22.10
CA GLU A 26 16.81 -2.79 21.22
C GLU A 26 16.67 -2.38 19.75
N LEU A 27 15.49 -1.94 19.31
CA LEU A 27 15.32 -1.34 17.98
C LEU A 27 16.18 -0.08 17.83
N LYS A 28 16.15 0.83 18.81
CA LYS A 28 16.99 2.02 18.80
C LYS A 28 18.47 1.67 18.78
N GLU A 29 18.90 0.70 19.58
CA GLU A 29 20.29 0.23 19.59
C GLU A 29 20.71 -0.38 18.24
N LEU A 30 19.80 -1.09 17.57
CA LEU A 30 20.02 -1.60 16.22
C LEU A 30 20.23 -0.45 15.22
N VAL A 31 19.40 0.59 15.27
CA VAL A 31 19.52 1.77 14.40
C VAL A 31 20.84 2.49 14.67
N ASP A 32 21.17 2.76 15.93
CA ASP A 32 22.42 3.43 16.32
C ASP A 32 23.65 2.62 15.85
N LYS A 33 23.61 1.28 15.95
CA LYS A 33 24.68 0.40 15.43
C LYS A 33 24.77 0.40 13.91
N ALA A 34 23.65 0.53 13.19
CA ALA A 34 23.63 0.66 11.74
C ALA A 34 24.27 2.01 11.32
N HIS A 35 23.87 3.10 11.97
CA HIS A 35 24.43 4.43 11.74
C HIS A 35 25.93 4.50 12.04
N ALA A 36 26.41 3.86 13.11
CA ALA A 36 27.84 3.75 13.41
C ALA A 36 28.66 3.06 12.31
N ARG A 37 28.00 2.35 11.38
CA ARG A 37 28.59 1.68 10.22
C ARG A 37 28.28 2.40 8.90
N GLY A 38 27.70 3.61 8.96
CA GLY A 38 27.31 4.37 7.78
C GLY A 38 26.10 3.79 7.03
N ILE A 39 25.33 2.89 7.66
CA ILE A 39 24.14 2.29 7.06
C ILE A 39 22.93 3.14 7.43
N LYS A 40 22.18 3.59 6.42
CA LYS A 40 20.91 4.29 6.59
C LYS A 40 19.77 3.30 6.83
N VAL A 41 18.85 3.65 7.72
CA VAL A 41 17.74 2.78 8.09
C VAL A 41 16.43 3.36 7.57
N LEU A 42 15.73 2.56 6.76
CA LEU A 42 14.37 2.84 6.35
C LEU A 42 13.43 1.92 7.11
N PHE A 43 12.32 2.46 7.61
CA PHE A 43 11.24 1.63 8.13
C PHE A 43 10.17 1.41 7.07
N ASP A 44 9.57 0.23 7.11
CA ASP A 44 8.36 -0.06 6.38
C ASP A 44 7.18 0.52 7.16
N TYR A 45 6.51 1.51 6.58
CA TYR A 45 5.46 2.28 7.25
C TYR A 45 4.11 1.95 6.60
N ALA A 46 3.32 1.14 7.28
CA ALA A 46 1.95 0.80 6.89
C ALA A 46 0.98 1.85 7.45
N MET A 47 0.67 2.86 6.62
CA MET A 47 -0.25 3.94 6.98
C MET A 47 -1.65 3.73 6.44
N VAL A 48 -1.88 2.83 5.48
CA VAL A 48 -3.18 2.73 4.82
C VAL A 48 -4.20 2.07 5.75
N HIS A 49 -3.78 1.07 6.52
CA HIS A 49 -4.69 0.23 7.30
C HIS A 49 -4.08 -0.21 8.63
N VAL A 50 -4.95 -0.59 9.56
CA VAL A 50 -4.60 -1.21 10.84
C VAL A 50 -5.25 -2.57 10.96
N PHE A 51 -4.89 -3.36 11.97
CA PHE A 51 -5.61 -4.59 12.27
C PHE A 51 -6.94 -4.30 12.99
N GLU A 52 -7.99 -5.09 12.71
CA GLU A 52 -9.32 -4.92 13.30
C GLU A 52 -9.36 -5.01 14.83
N GLU A 53 -8.41 -5.71 15.45
CA GLU A 53 -8.31 -5.78 16.91
C GLU A 53 -7.46 -4.63 17.52
N SER A 54 -6.94 -3.73 16.68
CA SER A 54 -6.06 -2.66 17.17
C SER A 54 -6.82 -1.71 18.12
N PRO A 55 -6.16 -1.18 19.17
CA PRO A 55 -6.74 -0.15 20.01
C PRO A 55 -7.25 1.05 19.21
N LEU A 56 -6.55 1.43 18.14
CA LEU A 56 -6.93 2.53 17.26
C LEU A 56 -8.30 2.28 16.61
N TYR A 57 -8.48 1.11 16.00
CA TYR A 57 -9.75 0.76 15.38
C TYR A 57 -10.86 0.59 16.41
N THR A 58 -10.62 -0.15 17.49
CA THR A 58 -11.65 -0.38 18.51
C THR A 58 -12.14 0.92 19.18
N GLN A 59 -11.26 1.92 19.32
CA GLN A 59 -11.60 3.22 19.90
C GLN A 59 -12.28 4.16 18.90
N HIS A 60 -11.86 4.15 17.63
CA HIS A 60 -12.24 5.18 16.66
C HIS A 60 -13.08 4.69 15.47
N ARG A 61 -13.50 3.42 15.45
CA ARG A 61 -14.35 2.87 14.36
C ARG A 61 -15.69 3.59 14.19
N ALA A 62 -16.18 4.28 15.23
CA ALA A 62 -17.42 5.07 15.20
C ALA A 62 -17.19 6.58 14.96
N ASP A 63 -15.93 7.02 14.89
CA ASP A 63 -15.55 8.44 14.88
C ASP A 63 -15.25 8.96 13.47
N GLY A 64 -15.54 8.16 12.44
CA GLY A 64 -15.22 8.47 11.04
C GLY A 64 -13.72 8.43 10.72
N TRP A 65 -12.93 7.66 11.48
CA TRP A 65 -11.48 7.50 11.24
C TRP A 65 -11.15 6.44 10.19
N PHE A 66 -12.13 5.70 9.66
CA PHE A 66 -11.91 4.58 8.75
C PHE A 66 -12.86 4.65 7.53
N THR A 67 -12.31 4.42 6.34
CA THR A 67 -12.99 4.56 5.04
C THR A 67 -13.93 3.38 4.76
N PRO A 68 -14.89 3.60 3.84
CA PRO A 68 -16.28 3.68 4.13
C PRO A 68 -16.93 2.30 4.28
N LYS A 69 -17.92 2.32 5.13
CA LYS A 69 -19.17 1.62 4.91
C LYS A 69 -19.94 2.42 3.87
N TYR A 70 -20.28 1.88 2.70
CA TYR A 70 -21.32 2.49 1.85
C TYR A 70 -22.68 1.90 2.25
N ALA A 71 -23.73 2.68 2.01
CA ALA A 71 -25.10 2.25 2.19
C ALA A 71 -25.84 2.37 0.86
N VAL A 72 -26.99 1.72 0.79
CA VAL A 72 -27.95 1.93 -0.29
C VAL A 72 -29.08 2.77 0.28
N ASP A 73 -29.40 3.89 -0.37
CA ASP A 73 -30.55 4.72 0.01
C ASP A 73 -31.88 4.06 -0.37
N ASP A 74 -32.99 4.69 0.01
CA ASP A 74 -34.35 4.21 -0.29
C ASP A 74 -34.64 4.17 -1.80
N ASP A 75 -33.94 4.96 -2.60
CA ASP A 75 -34.08 5.04 -4.06
C ASP A 75 -33.21 3.99 -4.79
N GLY A 76 -32.42 3.21 -4.05
CA GLY A 76 -31.61 2.12 -4.59
C GLY A 76 -30.25 2.55 -5.13
N PHE A 77 -29.75 3.73 -4.73
CA PHE A 77 -28.44 4.23 -5.11
C PHE A 77 -27.43 4.09 -3.97
N TYR A 78 -26.16 3.90 -4.33
CA TYR A 78 -25.10 3.91 -3.34
C TYR A 78 -24.81 5.32 -2.84
N ILE A 79 -24.73 5.46 -1.53
CA ILE A 79 -24.34 6.70 -0.85
C ILE A 79 -23.10 6.48 0.00
N ASP A 80 -22.28 7.52 0.10
CA ASP A 80 -21.24 7.61 1.13
C ASP A 80 -21.94 7.75 2.49
N ARG A 81 -21.69 6.80 3.42
CA ARG A 81 -22.37 6.77 4.74
C ARG A 81 -22.21 8.08 5.49
N ASP A 82 -21.05 8.73 5.42
CA ASP A 82 -20.73 9.85 6.30
C ASP A 82 -21.33 11.16 5.79
N SER A 83 -21.29 11.36 4.47
CA SER A 83 -21.83 12.57 3.85
C SER A 83 -23.28 12.44 3.39
N GLY A 84 -23.79 11.21 3.24
CA GLY A 84 -25.07 10.92 2.60
C GLY A 84 -25.10 11.28 1.11
N GLN A 85 -23.96 11.62 0.51
CA GLN A 85 -23.89 11.99 -0.89
C GLN A 85 -23.89 10.75 -1.78
N LEU A 86 -24.54 10.87 -2.94
CA LEU A 86 -24.53 9.84 -3.97
C LEU A 86 -23.11 9.55 -4.41
N LEU A 87 -22.74 8.28 -4.43
CA LEU A 87 -21.55 7.84 -5.13
C LEU A 87 -21.81 7.98 -6.63
N LEU A 88 -20.93 8.69 -7.31
CA LEU A 88 -21.05 8.99 -8.73
C LEU A 88 -20.06 8.15 -9.54
N ASP A 89 -20.48 7.73 -10.73
CA ASP A 89 -19.60 7.19 -11.75
C ASP A 89 -18.75 8.30 -12.38
N GLY A 90 -17.86 7.94 -13.32
CA GLY A 90 -16.99 8.91 -13.98
C GLY A 90 -17.73 9.91 -14.86
N ALA A 91 -18.96 9.58 -15.27
CA ALA A 91 -19.84 10.46 -16.03
C ALA A 91 -20.67 11.36 -15.11
N GLN A 92 -20.36 11.38 -13.80
CA GLN A 92 -21.07 12.12 -12.76
C GLN A 92 -22.52 11.65 -12.59
N LYS A 93 -22.83 10.40 -12.91
CA LYS A 93 -24.15 9.79 -12.69
C LYS A 93 -24.17 8.99 -11.39
N PRO A 94 -25.28 9.00 -10.64
CA PRO A 94 -25.43 8.16 -9.46
C PRO A 94 -25.30 6.66 -9.78
N ILE A 95 -24.61 5.93 -8.91
CA ILE A 95 -24.39 4.49 -9.06
C ILE A 95 -25.55 3.71 -8.43
N ALA A 96 -26.29 2.95 -9.24
CA ALA A 96 -27.41 2.14 -8.74
C ALA A 96 -26.94 0.78 -8.20
N ALA A 97 -27.52 0.35 -7.08
CA ALA A 97 -27.26 -0.97 -6.48
C ALA A 97 -27.72 -2.14 -7.36
N ALA A 98 -28.69 -1.91 -8.25
CA ALA A 98 -29.14 -2.92 -9.20
C ALA A 98 -28.10 -3.26 -10.28
N ASP A 99 -27.28 -2.27 -10.68
CA ASP A 99 -26.23 -2.45 -11.69
C ASP A 99 -24.97 -3.11 -11.11
N TYR A 100 -24.80 -2.97 -9.79
CA TYR A 100 -23.67 -3.47 -9.03
C TYR A 100 -24.15 -4.17 -7.75
N PRO A 101 -24.72 -5.37 -7.85
CA PRO A 101 -25.22 -6.08 -6.69
C PRO A 101 -24.08 -6.40 -5.72
N ALA A 102 -24.22 -5.97 -4.47
CA ALA A 102 -23.26 -6.27 -3.43
C ALA A 102 -23.16 -7.79 -3.17
N PRO A 103 -21.98 -8.32 -2.80
CA PRO A 103 -21.89 -9.69 -2.31
C PRO A 103 -22.76 -9.84 -1.04
N ASP A 104 -23.34 -11.03 -0.87
CA ASP A 104 -24.17 -11.43 0.29
C ASP A 104 -23.48 -10.98 1.60
N PRO A 105 -24.17 -10.34 2.57
CA PRO A 105 -23.53 -9.73 3.73
C PRO A 105 -22.82 -10.77 4.59
N ALA A 106 -21.52 -10.94 4.35
CA ALA A 106 -20.68 -11.90 5.04
C ALA A 106 -19.95 -11.27 6.24
N ALA A 107 -20.64 -10.52 7.09
CA ALA A 107 -20.23 -10.25 8.47
C ALA A 107 -21.40 -9.64 9.27
N PRO A 108 -21.57 -10.00 10.56
CA PRO A 108 -22.67 -9.48 11.36
C PRO A 108 -22.51 -7.97 11.51
N ALA A 109 -23.58 -7.22 11.23
CA ALA A 109 -23.69 -5.80 11.54
C ALA A 109 -23.37 -5.56 13.02
N GLY A 110 -22.10 -5.28 13.32
CA GLY A 110 -21.66 -4.87 14.63
C GLY A 110 -22.16 -3.47 14.90
N GLN A 111 -23.33 -3.35 15.52
CA GLN A 111 -23.89 -2.18 16.23
C GLN A 111 -23.16 -0.85 15.96
N ASP A 112 -23.27 -0.32 14.73
CA ASP A 112 -22.73 0.97 14.36
C ASP A 112 -23.90 1.96 14.32
N THR A 113 -24.00 2.83 15.33
CA THR A 113 -25.21 3.63 15.64
C THR A 113 -25.20 5.03 15.02
N GLY A 114 -24.38 5.28 13.99
CA GLY A 114 -24.14 6.60 13.41
C GLY A 114 -24.73 6.84 12.00
N LEU A 115 -25.77 6.10 11.59
CA LEU A 115 -26.32 6.20 10.24
C LEU A 115 -27.03 7.54 9.97
N PRO A 116 -26.88 8.14 8.76
CA PRO A 116 -27.74 9.22 8.30
C PRO A 116 -29.22 8.81 8.35
N ALA A 117 -30.11 9.77 8.57
CA ALA A 117 -31.54 9.54 8.49
C ALA A 117 -31.92 9.02 7.10
N GLY A 118 -32.47 7.79 7.02
CA GLY A 118 -32.85 7.13 5.76
C GLY A 118 -31.84 6.09 5.24
N ALA A 119 -30.68 5.92 5.89
CA ALA A 119 -29.76 4.84 5.52
C ALA A 119 -30.16 3.50 6.15
N ASP A 120 -30.31 2.46 5.34
CA ASP A 120 -30.63 1.11 5.81
C ASP A 120 -29.40 0.45 6.47
N ALA A 121 -29.45 0.31 7.79
CA ALA A 121 -28.43 -0.35 8.61
C ALA A 121 -28.12 -1.79 8.18
N SER A 122 -29.08 -2.47 7.54
CA SER A 122 -28.92 -3.84 7.05
C SER A 122 -28.18 -3.94 5.72
N ARG A 123 -27.86 -2.79 5.08
CA ARG A 123 -27.16 -2.67 3.80
C ARG A 123 -25.82 -1.96 3.92
N LEU A 124 -25.27 -1.93 5.12
CA LEU A 124 -23.96 -1.39 5.42
C LEU A 124 -22.90 -2.35 4.87
N LEU A 125 -22.15 -1.93 3.86
CA LEU A 125 -21.21 -2.80 3.16
C LEU A 125 -19.78 -2.31 3.38
N GLU A 126 -18.93 -3.20 3.92
CA GLU A 126 -17.49 -2.98 4.04
C GLU A 126 -16.85 -3.19 2.66
N CYS A 127 -16.17 -2.15 2.16
CA CYS A 127 -15.50 -2.19 0.87
C CYS A 127 -14.25 -3.05 0.93
N LEU A 128 -14.31 -4.34 0.59
CA LEU A 128 -13.08 -5.15 0.47
C LEU A 128 -12.49 -4.97 -0.91
N CYS A 129 -11.21 -4.59 -1.02
CA CYS A 129 -10.56 -4.45 -2.31
C CYS A 129 -10.64 -5.79 -3.09
N SER A 130 -11.15 -5.74 -4.32
CA SER A 130 -11.54 -6.84 -5.22
C SER A 130 -12.72 -7.74 -4.80
N SER A 131 -13.58 -7.34 -3.86
CA SER A 131 -14.82 -8.09 -3.61
C SER A 131 -15.79 -8.04 -4.79
N ASP A 132 -15.79 -6.94 -5.53
CA ASP A 132 -16.72 -6.68 -6.63
C ASP A 132 -16.20 -5.54 -7.53
N THR A 133 -16.99 -5.20 -8.55
CA THR A 133 -16.68 -4.17 -9.55
C THR A 133 -16.64 -2.75 -8.95
N LEU A 134 -17.33 -2.50 -7.83
CA LEU A 134 -17.33 -1.20 -7.16
C LEU A 134 -16.09 -1.05 -6.27
N CYS A 135 -15.79 -2.06 -5.47
CA CYS A 135 -14.67 -2.11 -4.54
C CYS A 135 -13.44 -2.76 -5.16
N ASN A 136 -12.98 -2.24 -6.31
CA ASN A 136 -11.76 -2.72 -6.94
C ASN A 136 -10.51 -1.99 -6.40
N TRP A 137 -9.36 -2.68 -6.43
CA TRP A 137 -8.03 -2.18 -6.05
C TRP A 137 -7.67 -0.83 -6.69
N ASP A 138 -8.17 -0.61 -7.89
CA ASP A 138 -7.84 0.54 -8.71
C ASP A 138 -9.01 1.56 -8.77
N GLY A 139 -10.03 1.39 -7.93
CA GLY A 139 -11.30 2.13 -7.98
C GLY A 139 -12.31 1.53 -8.95
N ILE A 140 -13.51 2.09 -9.00
CA ILE A 140 -14.54 1.65 -9.96
C ILE A 140 -13.96 1.81 -11.37
N GLN A 141 -14.09 0.80 -12.23
CA GLN A 141 -13.87 0.99 -13.65
C GLN A 141 -15.18 1.48 -14.27
N ASP A 142 -15.12 2.60 -14.98
CA ASP A 142 -16.23 3.06 -15.82
C ASP A 142 -16.60 1.90 -16.78
N PRO A 143 -17.84 1.39 -16.72
CA PRO A 143 -18.24 0.24 -17.52
C PRO A 143 -18.34 0.56 -19.02
N ASP A 144 -18.44 1.84 -19.38
CA ASP A 144 -18.58 2.28 -20.77
C ASP A 144 -17.22 2.45 -21.47
N ASP A 145 -16.17 2.88 -20.76
CA ASP A 145 -14.86 3.18 -21.36
C ASP A 145 -13.64 2.59 -20.63
N GLY A 146 -13.84 1.91 -19.50
CA GLY A 146 -12.79 1.24 -18.73
C GLY A 146 -11.85 2.18 -17.97
N ARG A 147 -12.11 3.49 -17.93
CA ARG A 147 -11.28 4.43 -17.17
C ARG A 147 -11.44 4.19 -15.67
N LYS A 148 -10.35 4.40 -14.93
CA LYS A 148 -10.31 4.22 -13.46
C LYS A 148 -10.97 5.43 -12.80
N LEU A 149 -12.01 5.20 -12.00
CA LEU A 149 -12.68 6.22 -11.21
C LEU A 149 -11.87 6.48 -9.94
N GLU A 150 -11.40 7.72 -9.81
CA GLU A 150 -10.56 8.13 -8.69
C GLU A 150 -11.32 8.02 -7.36
N GLY A 151 -10.63 7.54 -6.33
CA GLY A 151 -11.08 7.66 -4.94
C GLY A 151 -11.66 6.42 -4.27
N ILE A 152 -12.01 5.31 -4.96
CA ILE A 152 -12.43 4.07 -4.25
C ILE A 152 -11.26 3.14 -3.93
N GLY A 153 -10.24 3.07 -4.80
CA GLY A 153 -9.00 2.38 -4.45
C GLY A 153 -8.34 2.96 -3.20
N GLN A 154 -8.52 4.25 -2.93
CA GLN A 154 -8.05 4.93 -1.71
C GLN A 154 -8.99 4.79 -0.51
N ARG A 155 -9.99 3.91 -0.60
CA ARG A 155 -11.08 3.82 0.37
C ARG A 155 -11.49 2.37 0.67
N CYS A 156 -11.03 1.38 -0.10
CA CYS A 156 -11.29 -0.03 0.18
C CYS A 156 -10.33 -0.60 1.23
N TRP A 157 -10.85 -1.48 2.08
CA TRP A 157 -10.10 -2.28 3.02
C TRP A 157 -9.31 -3.35 2.27
N PHE A 158 -8.04 -3.51 2.64
CA PHE A 158 -7.14 -4.44 1.98
C PHE A 158 -7.58 -5.91 2.17
N GLN A 159 -8.15 -6.21 3.34
CA GLN A 159 -8.77 -7.47 3.76
C GLN A 159 -9.84 -7.16 4.82
N GLY A 160 -10.74 -8.10 5.12
CA GLY A 160 -11.78 -7.92 6.14
C GLY A 160 -11.26 -7.61 7.55
N TYR A 161 -10.03 -8.03 7.85
CA TYR A 161 -9.38 -7.75 9.12
C TYR A 161 -8.40 -6.56 9.06
N LEU A 162 -8.37 -5.80 7.94
CA LEU A 162 -7.51 -4.64 7.72
C LEU A 162 -8.31 -3.36 7.41
N PRO A 163 -8.97 -2.76 8.42
CA PRO A 163 -9.62 -1.47 8.29
C PRO A 163 -8.72 -0.37 7.73
N HIS A 164 -9.23 0.34 6.71
CA HIS A 164 -8.52 1.42 6.02
C HIS A 164 -8.76 2.77 6.71
N LEU A 165 -7.72 3.56 6.98
CA LEU A 165 -7.80 4.87 7.65
C LEU A 165 -8.31 5.99 6.73
N ASP A 166 -9.32 6.74 7.18
CA ASP A 166 -9.88 7.86 6.42
C ASP A 166 -9.17 9.19 6.70
N TYR A 167 -8.26 9.55 5.80
CA TYR A 167 -7.50 10.80 5.89
C TYR A 167 -8.26 12.05 5.48
N ARG A 168 -9.52 11.94 5.07
CA ARG A 168 -10.44 13.09 4.97
C ARG A 168 -10.85 13.57 6.37
N ASN A 169 -10.76 12.69 7.38
CA ASN A 169 -10.89 13.08 8.77
C ASN A 169 -9.57 13.73 9.24
N PRO A 170 -9.56 15.03 9.57
CA PRO A 170 -8.33 15.72 9.95
C PRO A 170 -7.71 15.16 11.23
N GLN A 171 -8.50 14.59 12.15
CA GLN A 171 -7.97 13.97 13.36
C GLN A 171 -7.21 12.67 13.06
N ALA A 172 -7.75 11.84 12.16
CA ALA A 172 -7.07 10.62 11.71
C ALA A 172 -5.80 10.94 10.92
N LEU A 173 -5.85 11.96 10.05
CA LEU A 173 -4.70 12.47 9.31
C LEU A 173 -3.60 12.96 10.25
N ASP A 174 -3.92 13.86 11.18
CA ASP A 174 -2.94 14.41 12.10
C ASP A 174 -2.36 13.33 13.01
N TYR A 175 -3.18 12.42 13.55
CA TYR A 175 -2.71 11.30 14.35
C TYR A 175 -1.69 10.43 13.60
N SER A 176 -2.00 10.04 12.37
CA SER A 176 -1.12 9.17 11.56
C SER A 176 0.18 9.89 11.17
N LEU A 177 0.10 11.18 10.86
CA LEU A 177 1.27 12.01 10.56
C LEU A 177 2.15 12.25 11.80
N ASP A 178 1.55 12.47 12.97
CA ASP A 178 2.26 12.61 14.25
C ASP A 178 2.96 11.31 14.63
N ALA A 179 2.30 10.16 14.42
CA ALA A 179 2.92 8.85 14.62
C ALA A 179 4.12 8.64 13.68
N ALA A 180 4.01 9.06 12.41
CA ALA A 180 5.11 8.99 11.46
C ALA A 180 6.31 9.85 11.89
N VAL A 181 6.08 11.08 12.38
CA VAL A 181 7.16 11.94 12.88
C VAL A 181 7.77 11.38 14.17
N ARG A 182 6.93 10.91 15.10
CA ARG A 182 7.37 10.31 16.36
C ARG A 182 8.27 9.10 16.12
N LEU A 183 7.85 8.16 15.29
CA LEU A 183 8.67 6.98 14.96
C LEU A 183 10.01 7.38 14.33
N ALA A 184 10.01 8.39 13.45
CA ALA A 184 11.23 8.85 12.79
C ALA A 184 12.22 9.47 13.79
N THR A 185 11.71 10.27 14.72
CA THR A 185 12.53 11.02 15.70
C THR A 185 13.02 10.12 16.83
N GLU A 186 12.14 9.31 17.42
CA GLU A 186 12.47 8.48 18.58
C GLU A 186 13.42 7.33 18.20
N MET A 187 13.19 6.69 17.05
CA MET A 187 13.99 5.56 16.60
C MET A 187 15.14 5.93 15.68
N GLY A 188 15.19 7.18 15.17
CA GLY A 188 16.26 7.65 14.29
C GLY A 188 16.14 7.15 12.84
N ALA A 189 14.93 7.01 12.31
CA ALA A 189 14.74 6.60 10.91
C ALA A 189 15.34 7.64 9.94
N ASP A 190 15.95 7.16 8.85
CA ASP A 190 16.46 8.02 7.78
C ASP A 190 15.43 8.22 6.66
N GLY A 191 14.46 7.31 6.58
CA GLY A 191 13.42 7.32 5.56
C GLY A 191 12.32 6.30 5.82
N TYR A 192 11.29 6.33 4.98
CA TYR A 192 10.23 5.33 4.96
C TYR A 192 10.08 4.68 3.61
N ARG A 193 9.92 3.36 3.64
CA ARG A 193 9.22 2.60 2.60
C ARG A 193 7.74 2.70 2.92
N LEU A 194 6.98 3.36 2.06
CA LEU A 194 5.56 3.54 2.22
C LEU A 194 4.83 2.37 1.57
N ASP A 195 4.16 1.55 2.39
CA ASP A 195 3.35 0.42 1.94
C ASP A 195 2.14 0.89 1.14
N ALA A 196 1.76 0.13 0.11
CA ALA A 196 0.46 0.27 -0.55
C ALA A 196 0.11 1.71 -1.00
N VAL A 197 1.09 2.51 -1.44
CA VAL A 197 0.94 3.96 -1.74
C VAL A 197 -0.16 4.25 -2.75
N LYS A 198 -0.49 3.32 -3.65
CA LYS A 198 -1.60 3.52 -4.58
C LYS A 198 -2.97 3.73 -3.90
N HIS A 199 -3.08 3.34 -2.63
CA HIS A 199 -4.27 3.42 -1.79
C HIS A 199 -4.27 4.60 -0.82
N ILE A 200 -3.23 5.41 -0.78
CA ILE A 200 -3.15 6.50 0.20
C ILE A 200 -3.71 7.82 -0.35
N ASP A 201 -4.36 8.58 0.51
CA ASP A 201 -4.82 9.95 0.21
C ASP A 201 -3.65 10.91 -0.04
N GLU A 202 -3.85 11.89 -0.92
CA GLU A 202 -2.85 12.92 -1.25
C GLU A 202 -2.46 13.80 -0.06
N ALA A 203 -3.41 14.12 0.81
CA ALA A 203 -3.18 14.90 2.01
C ALA A 203 -2.14 14.24 2.91
N TRP A 204 -2.12 12.89 2.98
CA TRP A 204 -1.17 12.19 3.83
C TRP A 204 0.26 12.31 3.31
N TYR A 205 0.55 11.94 2.06
CA TYR A 205 1.96 11.94 1.61
C TYR A 205 2.54 13.36 1.47
N LYS A 206 1.72 14.36 1.14
CA LYS A 206 2.13 15.77 1.18
C LYS A 206 2.32 16.27 2.60
N GLY A 207 1.40 15.92 3.51
CA GLY A 207 1.51 16.23 4.93
C GLY A 207 2.76 15.61 5.56
N ALA A 208 3.06 14.35 5.24
CA ALA A 208 4.25 13.66 5.69
C ALA A 208 5.51 14.34 5.16
N ARG A 209 5.56 14.71 3.88
CA ARG A 209 6.68 15.47 3.33
C ARG A 209 6.89 16.79 4.07
N ALA A 210 5.84 17.58 4.25
CA ALA A 210 5.92 18.88 4.92
C ALA A 210 6.39 18.76 6.38
N ARG A 211 5.82 17.82 7.15
CA ARG A 211 6.20 17.60 8.55
C ARG A 211 7.63 17.06 8.68
N MET A 212 8.06 16.14 7.82
CA MET A 212 9.43 15.63 7.82
C MET A 212 10.46 16.69 7.42
N GLN A 213 10.13 17.59 6.49
CA GLN A 213 10.99 18.73 6.15
C GLN A 213 11.13 19.72 7.32
N ALA A 214 10.05 19.95 8.06
CA ALA A 214 10.08 20.79 9.25
C ALA A 214 10.89 20.15 10.39
N GLU A 215 10.74 18.84 10.60
CA GLU A 215 11.45 18.10 11.65
C GLU A 215 12.94 17.89 11.33
N PHE A 216 13.27 17.70 10.04
CA PHE A 216 14.63 17.42 9.59
C PHE A 216 15.12 18.47 8.56
N PRO A 217 15.30 19.74 8.93
CA PRO A 217 15.68 20.79 7.97
C PRO A 217 17.08 20.59 7.38
N ASP A 218 17.98 19.92 8.10
CA ASP A 218 19.37 19.72 7.71
C ASP A 218 19.59 18.48 6.83
N ARG A 219 18.55 17.66 6.62
CA ARG A 219 18.64 16.44 5.79
C ARG A 219 17.34 16.15 5.08
N ARG A 220 17.42 15.63 3.85
CA ARG A 220 16.23 15.13 3.18
C ARG A 220 15.84 13.76 3.77
N PHE A 221 14.71 13.70 4.47
CA PHE A 221 14.10 12.43 4.89
C PHE A 221 13.59 11.68 3.66
N TYR A 222 14.08 10.46 3.42
CA TYR A 222 13.81 9.73 2.19
C TYR A 222 12.44 9.02 2.23
N LEU A 223 11.59 9.25 1.24
CA LEU A 223 10.28 8.60 1.11
C LEU A 223 10.22 7.83 -0.21
N VAL A 224 10.18 6.50 -0.12
CA VAL A 224 10.02 5.61 -1.27
C VAL A 224 8.69 4.88 -1.21
N GLY A 225 7.90 4.99 -2.28
CA GLY A 225 6.57 4.39 -2.35
C GLY A 225 6.54 3.01 -3.00
N GLU A 226 5.54 2.23 -2.60
CA GLU A 226 5.14 1.04 -3.33
C GLU A 226 3.81 1.25 -4.08
N THR A 227 3.90 1.39 -5.40
CA THR A 227 2.77 1.25 -6.32
C THR A 227 2.98 -0.04 -7.12
N TYR A 228 2.25 -1.10 -6.76
CA TYR A 228 2.33 -2.42 -7.41
C TYR A 228 1.73 -2.37 -8.83
N ASP A 229 2.46 -1.79 -9.78
CA ASP A 229 2.07 -1.60 -11.18
C ASP A 229 3.28 -1.76 -12.11
N PHE A 230 3.24 -2.81 -12.93
CA PHE A 230 4.30 -3.15 -13.86
C PHE A 230 4.13 -2.51 -15.24
N GLY A 231 2.94 -1.99 -15.54
CA GLY A 231 2.55 -1.54 -16.87
C GLY A 231 2.56 -0.03 -17.04
N SER A 232 2.36 0.73 -15.96
CA SER A 232 2.18 2.18 -16.03
C SER A 232 3.24 2.96 -15.25
N ARG A 233 4.20 3.54 -15.97
CA ARG A 233 5.13 4.52 -15.38
C ARG A 233 4.39 5.78 -14.92
N ASP A 234 3.29 6.16 -15.56
CA ASP A 234 2.49 7.34 -15.18
C ASP A 234 1.82 7.16 -13.82
N ASN A 235 1.33 5.95 -13.53
CA ASN A 235 0.76 5.63 -12.22
C ASN A 235 1.82 5.73 -11.11
N LEU A 236 3.09 5.38 -11.40
CA LEU A 236 4.18 5.60 -10.45
C LEU A 236 4.53 7.08 -10.34
N LYS A 237 4.59 7.79 -11.47
CA LYS A 237 5.04 9.18 -11.56
C LYS A 237 4.16 10.16 -10.78
N ARG A 238 2.83 9.93 -10.68
CA ARG A 238 1.90 10.86 -9.99
C ARG A 238 2.22 11.11 -8.52
N PHE A 239 2.92 10.18 -7.89
CA PHE A 239 3.32 10.20 -6.48
C PHE A 239 4.67 10.88 -6.24
N ILE A 240 5.45 11.14 -7.29
CA ILE A 240 6.82 11.66 -7.18
C ILE A 240 6.80 13.18 -7.37
N GLY A 241 7.54 13.90 -6.53
CA GLY A 241 7.63 15.36 -6.59
C GLY A 241 8.36 15.97 -5.40
N ASP A 242 8.74 17.24 -5.52
CA ASP A 242 9.49 17.95 -4.48
C ASP A 242 8.72 18.04 -3.15
N ASP A 243 7.39 18.18 -3.23
CA ASP A 243 6.42 18.17 -2.13
C ASP A 243 5.74 16.80 -1.89
N LYS A 244 6.25 15.74 -2.53
CA LYS A 244 5.71 14.37 -2.44
C LYS A 244 6.81 13.35 -2.10
N LEU A 245 6.74 12.15 -2.68
CA LEU A 245 7.73 11.09 -2.49
C LEU A 245 8.99 11.35 -3.34
N ASP A 246 10.12 10.83 -2.88
CA ASP A 246 11.39 10.89 -3.60
C ASP A 246 11.44 9.93 -4.78
N GLY A 247 10.77 8.79 -4.66
CA GLY A 247 10.70 7.81 -5.73
C GLY A 247 9.79 6.67 -5.36
N GLN A 248 9.77 5.64 -6.21
CA GLN A 248 9.02 4.43 -5.98
C GLN A 248 9.84 3.19 -6.33
N PHE A 249 9.40 2.03 -5.86
CA PHE A 249 9.86 0.76 -6.42
C PHE A 249 9.55 0.70 -7.91
N ASP A 250 10.59 0.44 -8.71
CA ASP A 250 10.49 0.48 -10.16
C ASP A 250 10.02 -0.87 -10.72
N PHE A 251 8.73 -1.18 -10.51
CA PHE A 251 8.07 -2.36 -11.03
C PHE A 251 8.14 -2.47 -12.57
N PRO A 252 7.96 -1.37 -13.35
CA PRO A 252 8.15 -1.41 -14.80
C PRO A 252 9.56 -1.83 -15.21
N LEU A 253 10.61 -1.26 -14.59
CA LEU A 253 11.99 -1.66 -14.86
C LEU A 253 12.24 -3.12 -14.47
N ARG A 254 11.73 -3.56 -13.31
CA ARG A 254 11.81 -4.97 -12.90
C ARG A 254 11.22 -5.89 -13.96
N ALA A 255 10.03 -5.56 -14.50
CA ALA A 255 9.37 -6.36 -15.52
C ALA A 255 10.26 -6.54 -16.76
N GLN A 256 10.82 -5.43 -17.26
CA GLN A 256 11.67 -5.43 -18.45
C GLN A 256 12.98 -6.17 -18.19
N LEU A 257 13.58 -5.99 -17.01
CA LEU A 257 14.80 -6.67 -16.60
C LEU A 257 14.58 -8.19 -16.48
N ALA A 258 13.51 -8.62 -15.81
CA ALA A 258 13.16 -10.02 -15.67
C ALA A 258 12.86 -10.68 -17.03
N ARG A 259 12.11 -10.00 -17.90
CA ARG A 259 11.81 -10.47 -19.25
C ARG A 259 13.06 -10.64 -20.11
N ALA A 260 13.93 -9.62 -20.16
CA ALA A 260 15.11 -9.63 -21.01
C ALA A 260 16.22 -10.55 -20.49
N VAL A 261 16.52 -10.49 -19.19
CA VAL A 261 17.69 -11.17 -18.59
C VAL A 261 17.34 -12.56 -18.07
N LEU A 262 16.31 -12.65 -17.21
CA LEU A 262 15.99 -13.92 -16.53
C LEU A 262 15.25 -14.89 -17.46
N LYS A 263 14.25 -14.39 -18.19
CA LYS A 263 13.46 -15.21 -19.12
C LYS A 263 14.07 -15.32 -20.51
N ARG A 264 14.99 -14.41 -20.88
CA ARG A 264 15.52 -14.26 -22.25
C ARG A 264 14.41 -14.13 -23.30
N GLY A 265 13.30 -13.51 -22.92
CA GLY A 265 12.08 -13.37 -23.71
C GLY A 265 11.99 -12.08 -24.54
N SER A 266 12.98 -11.19 -24.43
CA SER A 266 13.11 -9.98 -25.25
C SER A 266 14.57 -9.69 -25.57
N ALA A 267 14.82 -8.85 -26.58
CA ALA A 267 16.17 -8.48 -26.97
C ALA A 267 16.78 -7.49 -25.96
N MET A 268 18.08 -7.61 -25.69
CA MET A 268 18.79 -6.67 -24.79
C MET A 268 18.73 -5.21 -25.26
N VAL A 269 18.55 -4.98 -26.57
CA VAL A 269 18.37 -3.62 -27.13
C VAL A 269 17.07 -2.97 -26.69
N ASP A 270 16.03 -3.75 -26.41
CA ASP A 270 14.75 -3.24 -25.93
C ASP A 270 14.85 -2.86 -24.44
N LEU A 271 15.56 -3.66 -23.64
CA LEU A 271 15.89 -3.30 -22.26
C LEU A 271 16.74 -2.03 -22.21
N ALA A 272 17.78 -1.94 -23.05
CA ALA A 272 18.63 -0.75 -23.11
C ALA A 272 17.82 0.51 -23.49
N ARG A 273 16.92 0.40 -24.47
CA ARG A 273 16.01 1.49 -24.84
C ARG A 273 15.08 1.86 -23.69
N PHE A 274 14.52 0.88 -22.99
CA PHE A 274 13.67 1.14 -21.83
C PHE A 274 14.43 1.93 -20.75
N VAL A 275 15.60 1.44 -20.32
CA VAL A 275 16.43 2.07 -19.29
C VAL A 275 16.78 3.51 -19.67
N GLN A 276 17.18 3.76 -20.93
CA GLN A 276 17.48 5.11 -21.42
C GLN A 276 16.30 6.08 -21.28
N THR A 277 15.08 5.60 -21.52
CA THR A 277 13.88 6.44 -21.34
C THR A 277 13.42 6.53 -19.89
N ASN A 278 13.80 5.58 -19.05
CA ASN A 278 13.32 5.47 -17.69
C ASN A 278 14.05 6.43 -16.73
N ASP A 279 15.35 6.61 -16.96
CA ASP A 279 16.24 7.43 -16.11
C ASP A 279 15.74 8.88 -15.95
N GLY A 280 15.21 9.48 -17.03
CA GLY A 280 14.63 10.83 -16.99
C GLY A 280 13.10 10.88 -16.81
N TYR A 281 12.40 9.75 -16.74
CA TYR A 281 10.93 9.72 -16.84
C TYR A 281 10.24 10.37 -15.64
N TYR A 282 10.79 10.11 -14.45
CA TYR A 282 10.18 10.45 -13.16
C TYR A 282 10.55 11.84 -12.63
N GLY A 283 11.41 12.58 -13.36
CA GLY A 283 11.88 13.92 -12.99
C GLY A 283 13.30 13.89 -12.41
N CYS A 284 14.00 15.03 -12.52
CA CYS A 284 15.43 15.14 -12.21
C CYS A 284 15.80 14.85 -10.76
N ASN A 285 14.86 15.03 -9.83
CA ASN A 285 15.06 14.81 -8.39
C ASN A 285 14.55 13.42 -7.95
N ALA A 286 14.03 12.61 -8.87
CA ALA A 286 13.46 11.31 -8.54
C ALA A 286 14.57 10.30 -8.22
N VAL A 287 14.45 9.63 -7.08
CA VAL A 287 15.35 8.55 -6.64
C VAL A 287 14.54 7.26 -6.60
N MET A 288 14.39 6.65 -7.77
CA MET A 288 13.71 5.37 -7.95
C MET A 288 14.46 4.23 -7.26
N SER A 289 13.75 3.16 -6.91
CA SER A 289 14.30 1.95 -6.30
C SER A 289 14.20 0.77 -7.27
N PRO A 290 15.23 0.53 -8.12
CA PRO A 290 15.35 -0.68 -8.92
C PRO A 290 15.54 -1.90 -8.03
N PHE A 291 14.88 -3.00 -8.37
CA PHE A 291 14.97 -4.24 -7.63
C PHE A 291 14.75 -5.44 -8.55
N ILE A 292 15.23 -6.61 -8.13
CA ILE A 292 14.98 -7.88 -8.82
C ILE A 292 13.98 -8.76 -8.06
N GLY A 293 13.86 -8.55 -6.74
CA GLY A 293 13.07 -9.36 -5.83
C GLY A 293 12.73 -8.58 -4.56
N ASN A 294 11.57 -8.86 -3.99
CA ASN A 294 11.12 -8.41 -2.68
C ASN A 294 10.35 -9.57 -2.00
N HIS A 295 9.53 -9.26 -1.00
CA HIS A 295 8.78 -10.28 -0.24
C HIS A 295 7.44 -10.69 -0.87
N ASP A 296 6.89 -9.92 -1.82
CA ASP A 296 5.57 -10.17 -2.44
C ASP A 296 5.63 -11.00 -3.72
N ILE A 297 6.79 -11.01 -4.37
CA ILE A 297 6.98 -11.57 -5.70
C ILE A 297 7.79 -12.86 -5.67
N GLY A 298 7.55 -13.71 -6.67
CA GLY A 298 8.30 -14.94 -6.86
C GLY A 298 9.81 -14.71 -6.86
N ARG A 299 10.56 -15.59 -6.18
CA ARG A 299 12.02 -15.50 -6.14
C ARG A 299 12.56 -15.50 -7.56
N ALA A 300 13.45 -14.54 -7.87
CA ALA A 300 14.00 -14.34 -9.20
C ALA A 300 14.61 -15.61 -9.84
N ILE A 301 15.11 -16.54 -9.04
CA ILE A 301 15.65 -17.81 -9.53
C ILE A 301 14.59 -18.67 -10.24
N HIS A 302 13.33 -18.61 -9.81
CA HIS A 302 12.21 -19.35 -10.39
C HIS A 302 11.61 -18.67 -11.63
N VAL A 303 11.91 -17.38 -11.82
CA VAL A 303 11.65 -16.68 -13.09
C VAL A 303 12.71 -17.01 -14.13
N ALA A 304 13.91 -17.39 -13.69
CA ALA A 304 15.05 -17.70 -14.54
C ALA A 304 15.07 -19.15 -15.08
N GLU A 305 14.08 -19.98 -14.76
CA GLU A 305 14.05 -21.36 -15.22
C GLU A 305 13.78 -21.48 -16.73
N ASP A 306 14.13 -22.63 -17.32
CA ASP A 306 13.78 -22.93 -18.72
C ASP A 306 12.26 -23.04 -18.89
N THR A 307 11.58 -23.54 -17.86
CA THR A 307 10.13 -23.48 -17.69
C THR A 307 9.84 -22.72 -16.39
N PRO A 308 9.67 -21.39 -16.45
CA PRO A 308 9.49 -20.56 -15.26
C PRO A 308 8.28 -21.00 -14.44
N LEU A 309 8.45 -21.11 -13.12
CA LEU A 309 7.34 -21.33 -12.18
C LEU A 309 6.43 -20.10 -12.10
N TRP A 310 7.02 -18.91 -12.32
CA TRP A 310 6.37 -17.62 -12.29
C TRP A 310 6.83 -16.76 -13.46
N ASP A 311 5.94 -15.89 -13.93
CA ASP A 311 6.30 -14.83 -14.86
C ASP A 311 6.83 -13.58 -14.13
N GLU A 312 7.13 -12.53 -14.88
CA GLU A 312 7.67 -11.27 -14.36
C GLU A 312 6.66 -10.46 -13.51
N TYR A 313 5.38 -10.84 -13.49
CA TYR A 313 4.28 -10.12 -12.83
C TYR A 313 3.72 -10.85 -11.61
N SER A 314 3.91 -12.18 -11.57
CA SER A 314 3.28 -13.07 -10.59
C SER A 314 3.57 -12.67 -9.15
N ASP A 315 2.50 -12.55 -8.36
CA ASP A 315 2.58 -12.63 -6.91
C ASP A 315 2.79 -14.11 -6.52
N SER A 316 3.69 -14.38 -5.57
CA SER A 316 4.01 -15.77 -5.19
C SER A 316 3.15 -16.29 -4.03
N LYS A 317 2.04 -15.62 -3.73
CA LYS A 317 1.29 -15.79 -2.48
C LYS A 317 0.76 -17.22 -2.32
N ALA A 318 0.25 -17.82 -3.40
CA ALA A 318 -0.30 -19.18 -3.41
C ALA A 318 0.70 -20.28 -2.98
N ARG A 319 2.01 -20.01 -3.04
CA ARG A 319 3.08 -20.98 -2.75
C ARG A 319 4.04 -20.51 -1.64
N ALA A 320 3.68 -19.46 -0.90
CA ALA A 320 4.55 -18.87 0.12
C ALA A 320 4.70 -19.77 1.38
N TRP A 321 3.61 -20.42 1.81
CA TRP A 321 3.56 -21.10 3.11
C TRP A 321 3.39 -22.62 3.04
N LEU A 322 2.43 -23.11 2.25
CA LEU A 322 2.04 -24.54 2.26
C LEU A 322 2.71 -25.36 1.14
N ASP A 323 3.09 -24.76 0.02
CA ASP A 323 3.69 -25.43 -1.14
C ASP A 323 4.95 -24.69 -1.60
N ARG A 324 5.99 -24.69 -0.75
CA ARG A 324 7.24 -23.98 -1.05
C ARG A 324 7.97 -24.68 -2.19
N PRO A 325 8.31 -23.97 -3.28
CA PRO A 325 9.05 -24.57 -4.37
C PRO A 325 10.44 -25.01 -3.91
N SER A 326 10.88 -26.18 -4.39
CA SER A 326 12.26 -26.66 -4.21
C SER A 326 13.23 -25.81 -5.03
N GLN A 327 14.52 -25.86 -4.70
CA GLN A 327 15.52 -25.20 -5.54
C GLN A 327 15.53 -25.81 -6.95
N PRO A 328 15.74 -25.00 -8.00
CA PRO A 328 15.90 -25.54 -9.34
C PRO A 328 17.08 -26.50 -9.43
N THR A 329 16.88 -27.60 -10.16
CA THR A 329 17.86 -28.68 -10.29
C THR A 329 18.75 -28.55 -11.53
N THR A 330 18.38 -27.71 -12.49
CA THR A 330 19.15 -27.46 -13.71
C THR A 330 20.13 -26.29 -13.53
N ALA A 331 21.17 -26.21 -14.37
CA ALA A 331 22.17 -25.14 -14.32
C ALA A 331 21.67 -23.80 -14.87
N SER A 332 20.77 -23.85 -15.86
CA SER A 332 20.25 -22.68 -16.59
C SER A 332 19.80 -21.51 -15.71
N PRO A 333 18.99 -21.68 -14.65
CA PRO A 333 18.57 -20.58 -13.78
C PRO A 333 19.74 -19.89 -13.05
N TYR A 334 20.78 -20.65 -12.73
CA TYR A 334 21.98 -20.13 -12.05
C TYR A 334 22.89 -19.38 -13.01
N GLU A 335 23.03 -19.86 -14.26
CA GLU A 335 23.79 -19.18 -15.33
C GLU A 335 23.15 -17.88 -15.79
N ARG A 336 21.82 -17.76 -15.67
CA ARG A 336 21.08 -16.54 -15.99
C ARG A 336 21.15 -15.47 -14.91
N ARG A 337 21.65 -15.80 -13.71
CA ARG A 337 22.00 -14.78 -12.71
C ARG A 337 23.33 -14.16 -13.09
N PRO A 338 23.47 -12.83 -13.05
CA PRO A 338 24.77 -12.20 -13.24
C PRO A 338 25.75 -12.79 -12.22
N ALA A 339 26.79 -13.45 -12.72
CA ALA A 339 27.87 -13.95 -11.89
C ALA A 339 28.47 -12.75 -11.13
N ARG A 340 28.77 -12.93 -9.83
CA ARG A 340 29.70 -12.04 -9.14
C ARG A 340 31.02 -12.12 -9.91
N THR A 341 31.30 -11.09 -10.70
CA THR A 341 32.63 -10.83 -11.27
C THR A 341 33.29 -9.77 -10.42
#